data_AF-A0AAW2FFK6-F1
#
_entry.id   AF-A0AAW2FFK6-F1
#
_cell.length_a   1.000
_cell.length_b   1.000
_cell.length_c   1.000
_cell.angle_alpha   90.00
_cell.angle_beta   90.00
_cell.angle_gamma   90.00
#
_symmetry.space_group_name_H-M   'P 1'
#
loop_
_entity.id
_entity.type
_entity.pdbx_description
1 polymer ?
#
loop_
_entity_poly.entity_id
_entity_poly.type
_entity_poly.pdbx_seq_one_letter_code
_entity_poly.pdbx_strand_id
1 'polypeptide(L)'
;MNLVQTWQNCYPIRIHSINIINAPDYVDVVLRIFRSFMTEKMKNRVHVYTHRTIQNCFKDIPTDILPVELGGTGETLRELTEYWKKIINENRDWLLDEENDKDSLK
;
A
#
# COMPACT_ATOMS: atom_id res chain seq x y z
N MET A 1 17.39 16.46 3.73
CA MET A 1 17.01 15.55 2.63
C MET A 1 15.58 15.12 2.88
N ASN A 2 14.60 15.64 2.12
CA ASN A 2 13.18 15.40 2.38
C ASN A 2 12.83 13.93 2.09
N LEU A 3 12.44 13.16 3.11
CA LEU A 3 12.05 11.75 3.04
C LEU A 3 11.04 11.47 1.89
N VAL A 4 10.19 12.44 1.62
CA VAL A 4 9.16 12.36 0.58
C VAL A 4 9.74 12.50 -0.83
N GLN A 5 10.79 13.30 -1.04
CA GLN A 5 11.45 13.39 -2.35
C GLN A 5 12.26 12.12 -2.67
N THR A 6 12.90 11.50 -1.67
CA THR A 6 13.59 10.22 -1.85
C THR A 6 12.60 9.09 -2.17
N TRP A 7 11.46 9.04 -1.48
CA TRP A 7 10.40 8.07 -1.80
C TRP A 7 9.83 8.29 -3.21
N GLN A 8 9.69 9.54 -3.65
CA GLN A 8 9.14 9.86 -4.97
C GLN A 8 10.08 9.57 -6.14
N ASN A 9 11.38 9.75 -5.96
CA ASN A 9 12.34 9.70 -7.07
C ASN A 9 13.31 8.51 -7.03
N CYS A 10 13.53 7.87 -5.87
CA CYS A 10 14.53 6.80 -5.73
C CYS A 10 13.93 5.39 -5.64
N TYR A 11 12.62 5.24 -5.49
CA TYR A 11 12.00 3.91 -5.56
C TYR A 11 11.70 3.55 -7.03
N PRO A 12 12.25 2.45 -7.58
CA PRO A 12 11.95 1.98 -8.94
C PRO A 12 10.52 1.39 -9.06
N ILE A 13 9.62 1.74 -8.14
CA ILE A 13 8.25 1.26 -8.10
C ILE A 13 7.34 2.39 -8.59
N ARG A 14 6.74 2.18 -9.76
CA ARG A 14 5.75 3.11 -10.32
C ARG A 14 4.40 2.90 -9.62
N ILE A 15 4.19 3.61 -8.51
CA ILE A 15 2.93 3.60 -7.75
C ILE A 15 1.78 4.01 -8.68
N HIS A 16 0.83 3.10 -8.96
CA HIS A 16 -0.32 3.39 -9.83
C HIS A 16 -1.42 4.12 -9.05
N SER A 17 -1.80 3.58 -7.90
CA SER A 17 -2.79 4.16 -6.98
C SER A 17 -2.52 3.69 -5.54
N ILE A 18 -2.84 4.55 -4.57
CA ILE A 18 -2.80 4.26 -3.13
C ILE A 18 -4.23 4.39 -2.64
N ASN A 19 -4.84 3.28 -2.25
CA ASN A 19 -6.23 3.24 -1.78
C ASN A 19 -6.23 2.97 -0.27
N ILE A 20 -6.64 3.97 0.51
CA ILE A 20 -6.75 3.84 1.97
C ILE A 20 -8.21 3.54 2.30
N ILE A 21 -8.47 2.33 2.79
CA ILE A 21 -9.82 1.83 3.07
C ILE A 21 -10.07 1.86 4.58
N ASN A 22 -11.31 2.17 4.99
CA ASN A 22 -11.72 2.27 6.39
C ASN A 22 -10.91 3.31 7.19
N ALA A 23 -10.60 4.45 6.57
CA ALA A 23 -9.89 5.54 7.24
C ALA A 23 -10.81 6.23 8.28
N PRO A 24 -10.47 6.24 9.58
CA PRO A 24 -11.15 7.06 10.57
C PRO A 24 -10.81 8.55 10.40
N ASP A 25 -11.64 9.43 10.95
CA ASP A 25 -11.60 10.89 10.66
C ASP A 25 -10.24 11.55 10.96
N TYR A 26 -9.47 11.03 11.92
CA TYR A 26 -8.13 11.54 12.24
C TYR A 26 -7.09 11.32 11.12
N VAL A 27 -7.32 10.32 10.24
CA VAL A 27 -6.44 10.03 9.11
C VAL A 27 -6.48 11.17 8.09
N ASP A 28 -7.58 11.92 7.99
CA ASP A 28 -7.67 13.08 7.10
C ASP A 28 -6.63 14.15 7.46
N VAL A 29 -6.42 14.42 8.76
CA VAL A 29 -5.44 15.41 9.24
C VAL A 29 -4.02 14.99 8.85
N VAL A 30 -3.68 13.72 9.09
CA VAL A 30 -2.38 13.16 8.71
C VAL A 30 -2.20 13.23 7.20
N LEU A 31 -3.21 12.85 6.43
CA LEU A 31 -3.17 12.91 4.97
C LEU A 31 -3.07 14.32 4.43
N ARG A 32 -3.63 15.33 5.10
CA ARG A 32 -3.50 16.73 4.71
C ARG A 32 -2.04 17.19 4.81
N ILE A 33 -1.37 16.78 5.88
CA ILE A 33 0.07 17.02 6.09
C ILE A 33 0.87 16.24 5.04
N PHE A 34 0.60 14.95 4.85
CA PHE A 34 1.29 14.15 3.83
C PHE A 34 1.09 14.70 2.41
N ARG A 35 -0.12 15.19 2.10
CA ARG A 35 -0.43 15.83 0.82
C ARG A 35 0.41 17.09 0.61
N SER A 36 0.72 17.89 1.62
CA SER A 36 1.59 19.07 1.41
C SER A 36 3.01 18.70 0.97
N PHE A 37 3.47 17.49 1.28
CA PHE A 37 4.77 17.00 0.84
C PHE A 37 4.73 16.28 -0.52
N MET A 38 3.55 15.88 -0.99
CA MET A 38 3.40 15.17 -2.26
C MET A 38 3.30 16.11 -3.46
N THR A 39 3.98 15.74 -4.55
CA THR A 39 3.70 16.25 -5.90
C THR A 39 2.25 16.01 -6.33
N GLU A 40 1.73 16.88 -7.19
CA GLU A 40 0.36 16.82 -7.71
C GLU A 40 0.03 15.48 -8.40
N LYS A 41 1.03 14.89 -9.08
CA LYS A 41 0.94 13.54 -9.64
C LYS A 41 0.68 12.46 -8.60
N MET A 42 1.26 12.56 -7.40
CA MET A 42 1.01 11.60 -6.33
C MET A 42 -0.31 11.87 -5.62
N LYS A 43 -0.69 13.14 -5.43
CA LYS A 43 -1.99 13.50 -4.85
C LYS A 43 -3.15 12.90 -5.63
N ASN A 44 -3.07 12.94 -6.97
CA ASN A 44 -4.09 12.35 -7.85
C ASN A 44 -4.13 10.81 -7.82
N ARG A 45 -3.14 10.16 -7.23
CA ARG A 45 -3.08 8.70 -7.09
C ARG A 45 -3.53 8.22 -5.70
N VAL A 46 -3.67 9.11 -4.72
CA VAL A 46 -4.07 8.77 -3.35
C VAL A 46 -5.57 8.93 -3.19
N HIS A 47 -6.28 7.81 -3.09
CA HIS A 47 -7.71 7.75 -2.81
C HIS A 47 -7.95 7.30 -1.37
N VAL A 48 -8.90 7.95 -0.71
CA VAL A 48 -9.21 7.73 0.70
C VAL A 48 -10.69 7.42 0.80
N TYR A 49 -11.00 6.30 1.43
CA TYR A 49 -12.34 5.80 1.57
C TYR A 49 -12.63 5.63 3.05
N THR A 50 -13.49 6.50 3.55
CA THR A 50 -14.06 6.42 4.89
C THR A 50 -15.13 5.31 4.90
N HIS A 51 -15.55 4.86 6.08
CA HIS A 51 -16.64 3.89 6.24
C HIS A 51 -17.91 4.24 5.43
N ARG A 52 -18.18 5.53 5.18
CA ARG A 52 -19.33 5.99 4.38
C ARG A 52 -19.09 5.93 2.87
N THR A 53 -17.84 5.98 2.42
CA THR A 53 -17.43 6.05 1.02
C THR A 53 -16.79 4.77 0.51
N ILE A 54 -16.74 3.72 1.32
CA ILE A 54 -16.21 2.40 0.93
C ILE A 54 -16.92 1.82 -0.31
N GLN A 55 -18.20 2.14 -0.50
CA GLN A 55 -18.94 1.75 -1.71
C GLN A 55 -18.37 2.35 -3.01
N ASN A 56 -17.68 3.49 -2.92
CA ASN A 56 -16.99 4.08 -4.07
C ASN A 56 -15.67 3.38 -4.40
N CYS A 57 -15.05 2.63 -3.47
CA CYS A 57 -13.87 1.79 -3.78
C CYS A 57 -14.17 0.81 -4.90
N PHE A 58 -15.36 0.22 -4.89
CA PHE A 58 -15.76 -0.83 -5.84
C PHE A 58 -15.93 -0.34 -7.28
N LYS A 59 -15.94 0.99 -7.51
CA LYS A 59 -15.93 1.56 -8.85
C LYS A 59 -14.55 1.52 -9.49
N ASP A 60 -13.51 1.70 -8.67
CA ASP A 60 -12.12 1.78 -9.13
C ASP A 60 -11.36 0.46 -8.94
N ILE A 61 -11.84 -0.41 -8.04
CA ILE A 61 -11.22 -1.69 -7.69
C ILE A 61 -12.27 -2.80 -7.84
N PRO A 62 -11.99 -3.88 -8.59
CA PRO A 62 -12.90 -5.02 -8.70
C PRO A 62 -13.25 -5.59 -7.31
N THR A 63 -14.53 -5.85 -7.07
CA THR A 63 -15.01 -6.46 -5.81
C THR A 63 -14.37 -7.81 -5.53
N ASP A 64 -14.00 -8.55 -6.58
CA ASP A 64 -13.52 -9.93 -6.49
C ASP A 64 -12.08 -10.05 -5.97
N ILE A 65 -11.32 -8.96 -5.99
CA ILE A 65 -9.95 -8.95 -5.42
C ILE A 65 -9.91 -8.41 -3.99
N LEU A 66 -11.01 -7.80 -3.53
CA LEU A 66 -11.06 -7.17 -2.23
C LEU A 66 -11.55 -8.21 -1.20
N PRO A 67 -10.88 -8.32 -0.04
CA PRO A 67 -11.33 -9.25 0.99
C PRO A 67 -12.76 -8.99 1.45
N VAL A 68 -13.46 -10.06 1.84
CA VAL A 68 -14.85 -9.99 2.35
C VAL A 68 -14.98 -9.01 3.51
N GLU A 69 -13.97 -8.94 4.37
CA GLU A 69 -13.91 -8.04 5.54
C GLU A 69 -13.86 -6.56 5.17
N LEU A 70 -13.48 -6.22 3.94
CA LEU A 70 -13.46 -4.87 3.40
C LEU A 70 -14.67 -4.60 2.47
N GLY A 71 -15.66 -5.50 2.47
CA GLY A 71 -16.89 -5.38 1.69
C GLY A 71 -16.80 -5.96 0.27
N GLY A 72 -15.73 -6.67 -0.06
CA GLY A 72 -15.58 -7.38 -1.34
C GLY A 72 -16.15 -8.79 -1.35
N THR A 73 -15.87 -9.50 -2.44
CA THR A 73 -16.26 -10.89 -2.70
C THR A 73 -15.05 -11.83 -2.80
N GLY A 74 -13.83 -11.30 -2.58
CA GLY A 74 -12.58 -12.05 -2.68
C GLY A 74 -12.23 -12.89 -1.44
N GLU A 75 -10.99 -13.38 -1.40
CA GLU A 75 -10.46 -14.20 -0.30
C GLU A 75 -10.50 -13.46 1.05
N THR A 76 -10.59 -14.21 2.15
CA THR A 76 -10.57 -13.59 3.49
C THR A 76 -9.20 -12.97 3.79
N LEU A 77 -9.17 -11.94 4.65
CA LEU A 77 -7.89 -11.31 5.03
C LEU A 77 -6.95 -12.32 5.69
N ARG A 78 -7.52 -13.30 6.41
CA ARG A 78 -6.78 -14.41 7.01
C ARG A 78 -6.08 -15.27 5.95
N GLU A 79 -6.80 -15.71 4.92
CA GLU A 79 -6.24 -16.51 3.82
C GLU A 79 -5.15 -15.75 3.08
N LEU A 80 -5.38 -14.46 2.80
CA LEU A 80 -4.37 -13.60 2.17
C LEU A 80 -3.13 -13.45 3.07
N THR A 81 -3.31 -13.29 4.38
CA THR A 81 -2.21 -13.19 5.34
C THR A 81 -1.40 -14.47 5.38
N GLU A 82 -2.04 -15.63 5.39
CA GLU A 82 -1.38 -16.94 5.36
C GLU A 82 -0.63 -17.17 4.05
N TYR A 83 -1.24 -16.79 2.92
CA TYR A 83 -0.62 -16.84 1.60
C TYR A 83 0.69 -16.02 1.54
N TRP A 84 0.65 -14.75 1.96
CA TRP A 84 1.86 -13.91 1.98
C TRP A 84 2.91 -14.41 2.97
N LYS A 85 2.51 -14.89 4.15
CA LYS A 85 3.43 -15.50 5.11
C LYS A 85 4.14 -16.70 4.51
N LYS A 86 3.42 -17.55 3.77
CA LYS A 86 3.99 -18.70 3.08
C LYS A 86 5.01 -18.27 2.03
N ILE A 87 4.67 -17.31 1.16
CA ILE A 87 5.60 -16.78 0.15
C ILE A 87 6.88 -16.22 0.80
N ILE A 88 6.74 -15.42 1.87
CA ILE A 88 7.90 -14.86 2.57
C ILE A 88 8.77 -15.96 3.18
N ASN A 89 8.14 -16.99 3.74
CA ASN A 89 8.86 -18.12 4.33
C ASN A 89 9.55 -18.99 3.28
N GLU A 90 8.94 -19.21 2.13
CA GLU A 90 9.53 -19.95 1.00
C GLU A 90 10.67 -19.20 0.34
N ASN A 91 10.60 -17.86 0.28
CA ASN A 91 11.65 -17.01 -0.25
C ASN A 91 12.60 -16.48 0.83
N ARG A 92 12.54 -17.03 2.05
CA ARG A 92 13.36 -16.57 3.19
C ARG A 92 14.85 -16.59 2.86
N ASP A 93 15.32 -17.67 2.26
CA ASP A 93 16.75 -17.84 1.98
C ASP A 93 17.24 -16.82 0.93
N TRP A 94 16.43 -16.59 -0.12
CA TRP A 94 16.70 -15.54 -1.11
C TRP A 94 16.68 -14.12 -0.52
N LEU A 95 15.76 -13.83 0.40
CA LEU A 95 15.68 -12.54 1.10
C LEU A 95 16.88 -12.30 2.02
N LEU A 96 17.39 -13.35 2.67
CA LEU A 96 18.56 -13.28 3.54
C LEU A 96 19.87 -13.15 2.73
N ASP A 97 19.94 -13.78 1.56
CA ASP A 97 21.09 -13.65 0.66
C ASP A 97 21.21 -12.23 0.08
N GLU A 98 20.09 -11.54 -0.23
CA GLU A 98 20.11 -10.12 -0.62
C GLU A 98 20.62 -9.17 0.48
N GLU A 99 20.54 -9.57 1.75
CA GLU A 99 21.03 -8.77 2.88
C GLU A 99 22.56 -8.91 3.02
N ASN A 100 23.11 -10.10 2.74
CA ASN A 100 24.55 -10.37 2.74
C ASN A 100 25.29 -9.70 1.56
N ASP A 101 24.69 -9.64 0.38
CA ASP A 101 25.31 -9.02 -0.81
C ASP A 101 25.35 -7.48 -0.73
N LYS A 102 24.55 -6.86 0.14
CA LYS A 102 24.60 -5.40 0.38
C LYS A 102 25.69 -4.98 1.36
N ASP A 103 26.21 -5.90 2.16
CA ASP A 103 27.32 -5.62 3.09
C ASP A 103 28.71 -5.82 2.44
N SER A 104 28.79 -6.51 1.29
CA SER A 104 30.03 -6.70 0.51
C SER A 104 30.34 -5.54 -0.46
N LEU A 105 29.45 -4.55 -0.58
CA LEU A 105 29.60 -3.34 -1.41
C LEU A 105 29.82 -2.05 -0.60
N LYS A 106 30.20 -2.14 0.68
CA LYS A 106 30.70 -1.00 1.48
C LYS A 106 32.20 -0.81 1.35
#